data_AF-A0AAE1JD20-F1
#
_entry.id   AF-A0AAE1JD20-F1
#
_cell.length_a   1.000
_cell.length_b   1.000
_cell.length_c   1.000
_cell.angle_alpha   90.00
_cell.angle_beta   90.00
_cell.angle_gamma   90.00
#
_symmetry.space_group_name_H-M   'P 1'
#
loop_
_entity.id
_entity.type
_entity.pdbx_description
1 polymer ?
#
loop_
_entity_poly.entity_id
_entity_poly.type
_entity_poly.pdbx_seq_one_letter_code
_entity_poly.pdbx_strand_id
1 'polypeptide(L)'
;MWKVLSEEFKVDFVEYKEEDEFDIVEMMSKKGPVWEEIVEKHGLYKTKLEEIACYPPFKVVSNFKFQHVSSMNKSKEYGFFGFADSFKSVRLWVARLRHMKIIP
;
A
#
# COMPACT_ATOMS: atom_id res chain seq x y z
N MET A 1 6.35 -4.85 -7.53
CA MET A 1 5.60 -3.82 -6.76
C MET A 1 6.37 -3.41 -5.52
N TRP A 2 6.77 -4.34 -4.66
CA TRP A 2 7.49 -4.02 -3.41
C TRP A 2 8.76 -3.18 -3.56
N LYS A 3 9.64 -3.48 -4.53
CA LYS A 3 10.81 -2.63 -4.83
C LYS A 3 10.45 -1.17 -5.11
N VAL A 4 9.35 -0.93 -5.83
CA VAL A 4 8.86 0.43 -6.11
C VAL A 4 8.45 1.15 -4.83
N LEU A 5 7.74 0.47 -3.93
CA LEU A 5 7.38 1.04 -2.62
C LEU A 5 8.63 1.32 -1.77
N SER A 6 9.59 0.40 -1.73
CA SER A 6 10.87 0.58 -1.02
C SER A 6 11.63 1.81 -1.52
N GLU A 7 11.73 2.00 -2.83
CA GLU A 7 12.32 3.19 -3.46
C GLU A 7 11.58 4.48 -3.08
N GLU A 8 10.24 4.49 -3.18
CA GLU A 8 9.41 5.67 -2.89
C GLU A 8 9.51 6.13 -1.43
N PHE A 9 9.62 5.19 -0.49
CA PHE A 9 9.76 5.47 0.94
C PHE A 9 11.21 5.51 1.42
N LYS A 10 12.18 5.27 0.52
CA LYS A 10 13.63 5.24 0.82
C LYS A 10 13.98 4.28 1.95
N VAL A 11 13.42 3.08 1.89
CA VAL A 11 13.69 1.98 2.83
C VAL A 11 14.32 0.81 2.10
N ASP A 12 15.09 0.00 2.82
CA ASP A 12 15.72 -1.18 2.25
C ASP A 12 14.67 -2.21 1.81
N PHE A 13 14.93 -2.85 0.66
CA PHE A 13 14.12 -3.93 0.16
C PHE A 13 14.63 -5.27 0.72
N VAL A 14 13.73 -6.02 1.36
CA VAL A 14 13.99 -7.38 1.84
C VAL A 14 13.21 -8.37 0.98
N GLU A 15 13.91 -9.39 0.46
CA GLU A 15 13.28 -10.46 -0.30
C GLU A 15 12.45 -11.37 0.60
N TYR A 16 11.28 -11.78 0.11
CA TYR A 16 10.41 -12.72 0.80
C TYR A 16 11.03 -14.12 0.77
N LYS A 17 11.06 -14.79 1.92
CA LYS A 17 11.41 -16.20 2.04
C LYS A 17 10.19 -16.98 2.52
N GLU A 18 9.93 -18.15 1.94
CA GLU A 18 8.75 -18.95 2.30
C GLU A 18 8.74 -19.44 3.74
N GLU A 19 9.91 -19.51 4.37
CA GLU A 19 10.12 -19.92 5.76
C GLU A 19 9.82 -18.79 6.77
N ASP A 20 9.70 -17.54 6.30
CA ASP A 20 9.48 -16.39 7.18
C ASP A 20 8.00 -16.31 7.58
N GLU A 21 7.71 -16.56 8.86
CA GLU A 21 6.39 -16.27 9.43
C GLU A 21 6.26 -14.77 9.69
N PHE A 22 5.36 -14.11 8.96
CA PHE A 22 5.14 -12.67 9.08
C PHE A 22 3.66 -12.33 9.25
N ASP A 23 3.28 -11.87 10.45
CA ASP A 23 1.93 -11.35 10.72
C ASP A 23 1.92 -9.82 10.81
N ILE A 24 1.55 -9.18 9.70
CA ILE A 24 1.40 -7.74 9.62
C ILE A 24 0.33 -7.18 10.59
N VAL A 25 -0.70 -7.96 10.92
CA VAL A 25 -1.77 -7.51 11.83
C VAL A 25 -1.21 -7.40 13.24
N GLU A 26 -0.49 -8.43 13.69
CA GLU A 26 0.18 -8.42 15.00
C GLU A 26 1.23 -7.32 15.07
N MET A 27 2.11 -7.23 14.06
CA MET A 27 3.17 -6.22 14.00
C MET A 27 2.64 -4.79 14.12
N MET A 28 1.51 -4.49 13.48
CA MET A 28 0.95 -3.15 13.43
C MET A 28 -0.05 -2.82 14.56
N SER A 29 -0.52 -3.84 15.30
CA SER A 29 -1.55 -3.70 16.34
C SER A 29 -1.24 -2.66 17.43
N LYS A 30 0.04 -2.45 17.75
CA LYS A 30 0.51 -1.52 18.80
C LYS A 30 1.22 -0.28 18.24
N LYS A 31 1.09 -0.01 16.94
CA LYS A 31 1.80 1.08 16.26
C LYS A 31 1.01 2.40 16.19
N GLY A 32 -0.16 2.48 16.83
CA GLY A 32 -0.94 3.72 16.97
C GLY A 32 -0.11 4.90 17.50
N PRO A 33 0.58 4.78 18.65
CA PRO A 33 1.39 5.88 19.18
C PRO A 33 2.55 6.30 18.27
N VAL A 34 3.15 5.34 17.54
CA VAL A 34 4.21 5.65 16.56
C VAL A 34 3.64 6.45 15.40
N TRP A 35 2.41 6.14 14.96
CA TRP A 35 1.73 6.92 13.93
C TRP A 35 1.40 8.34 14.42
N GLU A 36 0.97 8.50 15.66
CA GLU A 36 0.72 9.83 16.26
C GLU A 36 1.99 10.70 16.26
N GLU A 37 3.14 10.12 16.62
CA GLU A 37 4.44 10.81 16.55
C GLU A 37 4.80 11.21 15.11
N ILE A 38 4.56 10.33 14.13
CA ILE A 38 4.80 10.63 12.70
C ILE A 38 3.90 11.80 12.24
N VAL A 39 2.63 11.78 12.62
CA VAL A 39 1.67 12.84 12.28
C VAL A 39 2.13 14.19 12.83
N GLU A 40 2.53 14.24 14.09
CA GLU A 40 3.02 15.46 14.72
C GLU A 40 4.33 15.95 14.06
N LYS A 41 5.32 15.06 13.94
CA LYS A 41 6.64 15.38 13.38
C LYS A 41 6.59 15.92 11.96
N HIS A 42 5.69 15.39 11.13
CA HIS A 42 5.59 15.75 9.72
C HIS A 42 4.45 16.75 9.42
N GLY A 43 3.71 17.20 10.45
CA GLY A 43 2.59 18.13 10.28
C GLY A 43 1.49 17.58 9.37
N LEU A 44 1.17 16.29 9.53
CA LEU A 44 0.18 15.57 8.75
C LEU A 44 -1.25 15.89 9.21
N TYR A 45 -2.24 15.49 8.42
CA TYR A 45 -3.64 15.50 8.84
C TYR A 45 -3.83 14.56 10.04
N LYS A 46 -4.55 15.03 11.07
CA LYS A 46 -4.73 14.30 12.33
C LYS A 46 -5.62 13.08 12.10
N THR A 47 -4.98 11.93 11.91
CA THR A 47 -5.60 10.62 11.68
C THR A 47 -5.11 9.61 12.70
N LYS A 48 -5.93 8.61 12.99
CA LYS A 48 -5.48 7.40 13.68
C LYS A 48 -5.01 6.36 12.66
N LEU A 49 -4.13 5.46 13.08
CA LEU A 49 -3.57 4.45 12.19
C LEU A 49 -4.66 3.55 11.58
N GLU A 50 -5.65 3.17 12.39
CA GLU A 50 -6.79 2.35 12.00
C GLU A 50 -7.78 3.05 11.04
N GLU A 51 -7.73 4.38 10.93
CA GLU A 51 -8.58 5.13 10.00
C GLU A 51 -8.03 5.11 8.57
N ILE A 52 -6.72 4.92 8.41
CA ILE A 52 -6.02 5.01 7.12
C ILE A 52 -5.40 3.69 6.66
N ALA A 53 -5.36 2.68 7.52
CA ALA A 53 -4.77 1.38 7.22
C ALA A 53 -5.66 0.21 7.64
N CYS A 54 -5.83 -0.76 6.72
CA CYS A 54 -6.63 -1.97 6.94
C CYS A 54 -5.74 -3.22 6.83
N TYR A 55 -5.07 -3.58 7.94
CA TYR A 55 -4.13 -4.71 7.95
C TYR A 55 -4.77 -6.10 7.79
N PRO A 56 -5.94 -6.43 8.39
CA PRO A 56 -6.51 -7.77 8.23
C PRO A 56 -6.87 -8.13 6.79
N PRO A 57 -7.55 -7.27 6.01
CA PRO A 57 -7.77 -7.53 4.58
C PRO A 57 -6.46 -7.58 3.79
N PHE A 58 -5.49 -6.73 4.12
CA PHE A 58 -4.18 -6.74 3.47
C PHE A 58 -3.44 -8.07 3.66
N LYS A 59 -3.45 -8.63 4.88
CA LYS A 59 -2.89 -9.96 5.18
C LYS A 59 -3.51 -11.04 4.30
N VAL A 60 -4.82 -10.99 4.05
CA VAL A 60 -5.49 -11.97 3.17
C VAL A 60 -4.99 -11.83 1.74
N VAL A 61 -5.00 -10.61 1.19
CA VAL A 61 -4.61 -10.34 -0.21
C VAL A 61 -3.13 -10.65 -0.47
N SER A 62 -2.24 -10.32 0.48
CA SER A 62 -0.80 -10.57 0.34
C SER A 62 -0.43 -12.05 0.42
N ASN A 63 -1.32 -12.89 0.98
CA ASN A 63 -1.09 -14.33 1.17
C ASN A 63 -1.78 -15.20 0.11
N PHE A 64 -2.38 -14.62 -0.92
CA PHE A 64 -2.88 -15.41 -2.04
C PHE A 64 -1.75 -16.16 -2.73
N LYS A 65 -1.94 -17.48 -2.89
CA LYS A 65 -0.96 -18.37 -3.53
C LYS A 65 -0.93 -18.26 -5.05
N PHE A 66 -1.84 -17.46 -5.62
CA PHE A 66 -1.90 -17.18 -7.05
C PHE A 66 -2.39 -15.75 -7.30
N GLN A 67 -2.11 -15.23 -8.49
CA GLN A 67 -2.54 -13.90 -8.90
C GLN A 67 -3.99 -13.93 -9.39
N HIS A 68 -4.84 -13.10 -8.79
CA HIS A 68 -6.22 -12.91 -9.24
C HIS A 68 -6.24 -11.86 -10.36
N VAL A 69 -6.18 -12.32 -11.61
CA VAL A 69 -6.26 -11.46 -12.80
C VAL A 69 -7.65 -11.51 -13.42
N SER A 70 -8.15 -10.37 -13.90
CA SER A 70 -9.41 -10.25 -14.62
C SER A 70 -9.17 -9.85 -16.08
N SER A 71 -10.12 -10.17 -16.96
CA SER A 71 -10.06 -9.77 -18.37
C SER A 71 -10.77 -8.43 -18.59
N MET A 72 -10.13 -7.56 -19.37
CA MET A 72 -10.70 -6.31 -19.85
C MET A 72 -11.35 -6.42 -21.24
N ASN A 73 -11.44 -7.63 -21.81
CA ASN A 73 -11.94 -7.82 -23.18
C ASN A 73 -13.35 -7.24 -23.35
N LYS A 74 -14.29 -7.59 -22.46
CA LYS A 74 -15.66 -7.07 -22.52
C LYS A 74 -15.70 -5.54 -22.49
N SER A 75 -14.93 -4.89 -21.62
CA SER A 75 -14.90 -3.43 -21.57
C SER A 75 -14.35 -2.81 -22.86
N LYS A 76 -13.31 -3.43 -23.45
CA LYS A 76 -12.72 -2.98 -24.72
C LYS A 76 -13.66 -3.19 -25.92
N GLU A 77 -14.37 -4.32 -25.96
CA GLU A 77 -15.40 -4.61 -26.97
C GLU A 77 -16.54 -3.58 -26.93
N TYR A 78 -16.82 -3.01 -25.76
CA TYR A 78 -17.85 -2.00 -25.55
C TYR A 78 -17.28 -0.56 -25.53
N GLY A 79 -16.08 -0.35 -26.07
CA GLY A 79 -15.52 0.98 -26.36
C GLY A 79 -14.71 1.62 -25.23
N PHE A 80 -14.43 0.93 -24.13
CA PHE A 80 -13.54 1.44 -23.08
C PHE A 80 -12.09 1.00 -23.32
N PHE A 81 -11.29 1.93 -23.81
CA PHE A 81 -9.86 1.71 -24.11
C PHE A 81 -8.91 2.30 -23.07
N GLY A 82 -9.45 2.89 -22.00
CA GLY A 82 -8.65 3.45 -20.91
C GLY A 82 -7.80 2.38 -20.24
N PHE A 83 -6.53 2.70 -19.98
CA PHE A 83 -5.63 1.85 -19.21
C PHE A 83 -4.70 2.71 -18.36
N ALA A 84 -4.10 2.08 -17.36
CA ALA A 84 -3.05 2.69 -16.55
C ALA A 84 -1.87 1.72 -16.46
N ASP A 85 -0.66 2.29 -16.47
CA ASP A 85 0.53 1.58 -16.03
C ASP A 85 0.48 1.48 -14.50
N SER A 86 0.32 0.25 -13.98
CA SER A 86 0.17 0.02 -12.54
C SER A 86 1.36 0.53 -11.72
N PHE A 87 2.58 0.48 -12.25
CA PHE A 87 3.76 0.97 -11.54
C PHE A 87 3.82 2.50 -11.50
N LYS A 88 3.38 3.18 -12.56
CA LYS A 88 3.23 4.64 -12.54
C LYS A 88 2.07 5.08 -11.67
N SER A 89 0.96 4.34 -11.71
CA SER A 89 -0.24 4.60 -10.91
C SER A 89 0.05 4.58 -9.41
N VAL A 90 0.80 3.58 -8.91
CA VAL A 90 1.17 3.53 -7.49
C VAL A 90 1.99 4.75 -7.06
N ARG A 91 2.97 5.17 -7.86
CA ARG A 91 3.76 6.38 -7.57
C ARG A 91 2.90 7.64 -7.54
N LEU A 92 1.96 7.76 -8.49
CA LEU A 92 0.98 8.85 -8.51
C LEU A 92 0.16 8.90 -7.21
N TRP A 93 -0.32 7.75 -6.73
CA TRP A 93 -1.11 7.68 -5.49
C TRP A 93 -0.28 8.02 -4.25
N VAL A 94 0.97 7.55 -4.16
CA VAL A 94 1.89 7.97 -3.08
C VAL A 94 2.09 9.49 -3.10
N ALA A 95 2.40 10.07 -4.27
CA ALA A 95 2.56 11.51 -4.41
C ALA A 95 1.30 12.29 -4.03
N ARG A 96 0.11 11.77 -4.38
CA ARG A 96 -1.16 12.38 -4.01
C ARG A 96 -1.41 12.34 -2.51
N LEU A 97 -1.13 11.22 -1.83
CA LEU A 97 -1.28 11.10 -0.39
C LEU A 97 -0.33 12.03 0.37
N ARG A 98 0.90 12.24 -0.14
CA ARG A 98 1.84 13.25 0.36
C ARG A 98 1.30 14.67 0.20
N HIS A 99 0.80 15.01 -0.98
CA HIS A 99 0.19 16.33 -1.24
C HIS A 99 -1.01 16.59 -0.31
N MET A 100 -1.80 15.55 -0.01
CA MET A 100 -2.92 15.61 0.93
C MET A 100 -2.48 15.58 2.40
N LYS A 101 -1.18 15.49 2.69
CA LYS A 101 -0.61 15.36 4.04
C LYS A 101 -1.19 14.17 4.83
N ILE A 102 -1.50 13.07 4.15
CA ILE A 102 -1.92 11.82 4.82
C ILE A 102 -0.71 10.99 5.23
N ILE A 103 0.35 11.04 4.42
CA ILE A 103 1.64 10.39 4.68
C ILE A 103 2.77 11.42 4.52
N PRO A 104 3.97 11.15 5.10
CA PRO A 104 5.16 11.97 4.87
C PRO A 104 5.64 12.02 3.41
#